data_AF-A0A6M3ILX1-F1
#
_entry.id   AF-A0A6M3ILX1-F1
#
_cell.length_a   1.000
_cell.length_b   1.000
_cell.length_c   1.000
_cell.angle_alpha   90.00
_cell.angle_beta   90.00
_cell.angle_gamma   90.00
#
_symmetry.space_group_name_H-M   'P 1'
#
loop_
_entity.id
_entity.type
_entity.pdbx_description
1 polymer ?
#
loop_
_entity_poly.entity_id
_entity_poly.type
_entity_poly.pdbx_seq_one_letter_code
_entity_poly.pdbx_strand_id
1 'polypeptide(L)'
;ISTASWNAPQGAPRGVIGPETPGVKPFTGDVFTTDIAEAVGRRVASENRRLVATDTATVLGGYGVDVPKGISDKSAAYAHMARPHKPPAGNPFLSADPRMFDRMYPVQIADMLDTLTKVWEAPEAWQTIARGSDRMLGVWKAFQLYHPAYVIRNVWQNTFGGIMAGANALAVAQLWAGGQSGPKVHLLRKALIQNTPEILRGQSIALSGRDVPLEQLWRLGRDLNMAGAGRTAQEMAGAIQPILAAKRRITGTIFKLNQWCEDNQKLATWLHFADRGMDVRDAAIRTLVAMPDLSDLSIWERSVAARFWPFWRWMRRNGSLQLFHFLPRKPAFAAGLGKLRNLAEGFRGVENVPTELRPEWMDEQLAMQITGGREQGDVFLAQTWFPFQEALSLAAPLVGEPEELVQQAVSGMRPGVKAAVEGATGQSVFRRTPLKKINETDLLRAFPQALMGRSGTMLDSLLTLRPAREWTPWVGRVAEMPTATSAVGRTVLGGAFQPVSRIRGLAAESVRLRERLVTLRQQINRARQVNDMSLADSLLQQWVATVARARRLGLPIVPKATGRMMQTAGVPAGAAAFGG
;
A
#
# COMPACT_ATOMS: atom_id res chain seq x y z
N ILE A 1 31.55 18.48 -2.48
CA ILE A 1 32.20 17.14 -2.47
C ILE A 1 32.24 16.65 -3.91
N SER A 2 33.45 16.40 -4.40
CA SER A 2 33.85 16.23 -5.80
C SER A 2 33.00 15.23 -6.61
N THR A 3 32.60 15.64 -7.82
CA THR A 3 31.91 14.84 -8.84
C THR A 3 32.90 13.98 -9.62
N ALA A 4 32.96 12.68 -9.34
CA ALA A 4 33.66 11.71 -10.17
C ALA A 4 32.70 11.15 -11.24
N SER A 5 32.92 11.55 -12.50
CA SER A 5 32.26 11.00 -13.68
C SER A 5 32.78 9.61 -14.00
N TRP A 6 31.88 8.62 -14.09
CA TRP A 6 32.17 7.31 -14.68
C TRP A 6 32.27 7.43 -16.20
N ASN A 7 33.48 7.60 -16.72
CA ASN A 7 33.78 7.34 -18.13
C ASN A 7 34.21 5.88 -18.27
N ALA A 8 33.44 5.09 -19.02
CA ALA A 8 33.86 3.75 -19.42
C ALA A 8 35.06 3.85 -20.38
N PRO A 9 36.06 2.96 -20.30
CA PRO A 9 37.20 3.00 -21.20
C PRO A 9 36.75 2.71 -22.63
N GLN A 10 36.97 3.66 -23.54
CA GLN A 10 37.01 3.38 -24.97
C GLN A 10 38.26 2.53 -25.23
N GLY A 11 38.10 1.28 -25.68
CA GLY A 11 39.23 0.48 -26.20
C GLY A 11 39.38 -0.96 -25.72
N ALA A 12 38.39 -1.59 -25.08
CA ALA A 12 38.48 -3.04 -24.84
C ALA A 12 38.22 -3.81 -26.17
N PRO A 13 39.11 -4.72 -26.60
CA PRO A 13 38.90 -5.49 -27.82
C PRO A 13 37.65 -6.37 -27.68
N ARG A 14 36.77 -6.30 -28.68
CA ARG A 14 35.60 -7.17 -28.80
C ARG A 14 36.10 -8.60 -28.97
N GLY A 15 35.93 -9.41 -27.92
CA GLY A 15 36.15 -10.86 -27.99
C GLY A 15 35.19 -11.47 -29.02
N VAL A 16 35.76 -11.88 -30.15
CA VAL A 16 35.10 -12.75 -31.14
C VAL A 16 34.97 -14.13 -30.51
N ILE A 17 33.75 -14.56 -30.23
CA ILE A 17 33.47 -15.96 -29.90
C ILE A 17 33.51 -16.72 -31.24
N GLY A 18 34.64 -17.36 -31.53
CA GLY A 18 34.77 -18.35 -32.60
C GLY A 18 34.28 -19.74 -32.18
N PRO A 19 34.04 -20.65 -33.14
CA PRO A 19 33.34 -21.91 -32.90
C PRO A 19 34.25 -22.96 -32.25
N GLU A 20 33.62 -23.75 -31.36
CA GLU A 20 33.97 -25.13 -30.96
C GLU A 20 35.42 -25.44 -30.59
N THR A 21 35.69 -25.48 -29.28
CA THR A 21 36.84 -26.21 -28.74
C THR A 21 36.49 -27.71 -28.74
N PRO A 22 37.16 -28.57 -29.54
CA PRO A 22 36.87 -29.99 -29.55
C PRO A 22 37.36 -30.62 -28.23
N GLY A 23 36.45 -31.23 -27.46
CA GLY A 23 36.82 -32.04 -26.29
C GLY A 23 36.15 -31.66 -24.96
N VAL A 24 35.42 -30.54 -24.88
CA VAL A 24 34.62 -30.24 -23.69
C VAL A 24 33.20 -30.75 -23.93
N LYS A 25 32.86 -31.92 -23.37
CA LYS A 25 31.46 -32.36 -23.32
C LYS A 25 30.67 -31.31 -22.53
N PRO A 26 29.66 -30.66 -23.12
CA PRO A 26 28.81 -29.76 -22.37
C PRO A 26 28.16 -30.55 -21.23
N PHE A 27 28.25 -30.03 -20.01
CA PHE A 27 27.58 -30.59 -18.84
C PHE A 27 26.06 -30.45 -19.03
N THR A 28 25.44 -31.45 -19.66
CA THR A 28 24.00 -31.52 -19.89
C THR A 28 23.41 -32.58 -18.97
N GLY A 29 22.95 -32.16 -17.80
CA GLY A 29 22.16 -33.00 -16.90
C GLY A 29 21.04 -32.18 -16.29
N ASP A 30 19.78 -32.54 -16.59
CA ASP A 30 18.55 -31.91 -16.07
C ASP A 30 18.48 -31.88 -14.52
N VAL A 31 19.27 -32.73 -13.87
CA VAL A 31 19.38 -32.82 -12.41
C VAL A 31 20.00 -31.54 -11.81
N PHE A 32 20.97 -30.91 -12.49
CA PHE A 32 21.74 -29.81 -11.91
C PHE A 32 20.99 -28.47 -11.91
N THR A 33 20.18 -28.20 -12.95
CA THR A 33 19.36 -26.98 -13.04
C THR A 33 18.14 -27.02 -12.12
N THR A 34 17.56 -28.21 -11.93
CA THR A 34 16.42 -28.41 -11.02
C THR A 34 16.88 -28.32 -9.58
N ASP A 35 18.04 -28.90 -9.24
CA ASP A 35 18.61 -28.83 -7.88
C ASP A 35 19.08 -27.43 -7.49
N ILE A 36 19.63 -26.63 -8.41
CA ILE A 36 20.00 -25.24 -8.11
C ILE A 36 18.77 -24.35 -7.98
N ALA A 37 17.77 -24.49 -8.85
CA ALA A 37 16.53 -23.73 -8.74
C ALA A 37 15.78 -24.09 -7.44
N GLU A 38 15.76 -25.37 -7.06
CA GLU A 38 15.18 -25.83 -5.80
C GLU A 38 16.04 -25.44 -4.59
N ALA A 39 17.37 -25.45 -4.69
CA ALA A 39 18.26 -24.99 -3.62
C ALA A 39 18.20 -23.47 -3.42
N VAL A 40 18.12 -22.69 -4.50
CA VAL A 40 17.90 -21.24 -4.45
C VAL A 40 16.50 -20.96 -3.92
N GLY A 41 15.47 -21.68 -4.36
CA GLY A 41 14.11 -21.60 -3.83
C GLY A 41 14.05 -21.93 -2.34
N ARG A 42 14.72 -23.01 -1.89
CA ARG A 42 14.83 -23.40 -0.48
C ARG A 42 15.60 -22.36 0.33
N ARG A 43 16.71 -21.85 -0.19
CA ARG A 43 17.54 -20.83 0.48
C ARG A 43 16.79 -19.50 0.59
N VAL A 44 16.16 -19.03 -0.48
CA VAL A 44 15.30 -17.84 -0.49
C VAL A 44 14.09 -18.03 0.44
N ALA A 45 13.46 -19.21 0.47
CA ALA A 45 12.37 -19.51 1.40
C ALA A 45 12.83 -19.62 2.86
N SER A 46 14.06 -20.05 3.11
CA SER A 46 14.66 -20.11 4.46
C SER A 46 15.08 -18.72 4.95
N GLU A 47 15.73 -17.92 4.10
CA GLU A 47 16.08 -16.53 4.37
C GLU A 47 14.83 -15.67 4.50
N ASN A 48 13.78 -15.90 3.70
CA ASN A 48 12.50 -15.21 3.86
C ASN A 48 11.78 -15.59 5.16
N ARG A 49 11.81 -16.87 5.56
CA ARG A 49 11.29 -17.28 6.88
C ARG A 49 12.07 -16.62 8.01
N ARG A 50 13.40 -16.57 7.89
CA ARG A 50 14.28 -15.87 8.82
C ARG A 50 13.93 -14.38 8.86
N LEU A 51 13.82 -13.71 7.71
CA LEU A 51 13.52 -12.29 7.61
C LEU A 51 12.13 -11.96 8.15
N VAL A 52 11.08 -12.70 7.82
CA VAL A 52 9.72 -12.43 8.33
C VAL A 52 9.61 -12.67 9.84
N ALA A 53 10.21 -13.75 10.35
CA ALA A 53 10.29 -13.99 11.79
C ALA A 53 11.13 -12.89 12.46
N THR A 54 12.25 -12.50 11.85
CA THR A 54 13.12 -11.42 12.33
C THR A 54 12.40 -10.07 12.31
N ASP A 55 11.65 -9.74 11.25
CA ASP A 55 10.92 -8.46 11.11
C ASP A 55 9.78 -8.39 12.13
N THR A 56 9.02 -9.47 12.28
CA THR A 56 7.96 -9.56 13.30
C THR A 56 8.54 -9.47 14.71
N ALA A 57 9.63 -10.20 14.98
CA ALA A 57 10.35 -10.15 16.24
C ALA A 57 11.05 -8.80 16.49
N THR A 58 11.47 -8.10 15.44
CA THR A 58 12.12 -6.78 15.53
C THR A 58 11.09 -5.70 15.82
N VAL A 59 9.96 -5.70 15.11
CA VAL A 59 8.87 -4.74 15.35
C VAL A 59 8.30 -4.97 16.75
N LEU A 60 7.92 -6.20 17.09
CA LEU A 60 7.37 -6.51 18.42
C LEU A 60 8.43 -6.41 19.52
N GLY A 61 9.70 -6.67 19.21
CA GLY A 61 10.82 -6.47 20.12
C GLY A 61 11.12 -4.99 20.38
N GLY A 62 10.77 -4.09 19.47
CA GLY A 62 10.84 -2.65 19.67
C GLY A 62 9.82 -2.13 20.70
N TYR A 63 8.70 -2.83 20.88
CA TYR A 63 7.63 -2.44 21.82
C TYR A 63 7.60 -3.26 23.11
N GLY A 64 8.15 -4.47 23.08
CA GLY A 64 8.25 -5.33 24.24
C GLY A 64 9.47 -4.98 25.08
N VAL A 65 9.28 -4.69 26.36
CA VAL A 65 10.37 -4.46 27.30
C VAL A 65 10.62 -5.74 28.10
N ASP A 66 11.87 -6.21 28.07
CA ASP A 66 12.33 -7.24 28.98
C ASP A 66 12.41 -6.64 30.40
N VAL A 67 11.64 -7.17 31.35
CA VAL A 67 11.72 -6.73 32.76
C VAL A 67 13.01 -7.27 33.37
N PRO A 68 13.93 -6.41 33.84
CA PRO A 68 15.17 -6.89 34.45
C PRO A 68 14.89 -7.79 35.66
N LYS A 69 15.67 -8.86 35.79
CA LYS A 69 15.57 -9.76 36.96
C LYS A 69 15.74 -8.94 38.25
N GLY A 70 14.78 -9.06 39.16
CA GLY A 70 14.77 -8.34 40.44
C GLY A 70 13.97 -7.04 40.47
N ILE A 71 13.50 -6.53 39.32
CA ILE A 71 12.54 -5.43 39.28
C ILE A 71 11.13 -5.99 39.21
N SER A 72 10.26 -5.52 40.10
CA SER A 72 8.84 -5.88 40.07
C SER A 72 8.18 -5.31 38.81
N ASP A 73 7.41 -6.15 38.12
CA ASP A 73 6.52 -5.74 37.03
C ASP A 73 5.40 -4.78 37.50
N LYS A 74 5.21 -4.67 38.82
CA LYS A 74 4.33 -3.68 39.46
C LYS A 74 5.03 -2.37 39.82
N SER A 75 6.30 -2.18 39.48
CA SER A 75 6.97 -0.89 39.73
C SER A 75 6.30 0.24 38.94
N ALA A 76 6.40 1.47 39.44
CA ALA A 76 5.80 2.64 38.78
C ALA A 76 6.27 2.80 37.32
N ALA A 77 7.48 2.33 36.99
CA ALA A 77 8.04 2.33 35.65
C ALA A 77 7.24 1.45 34.65
N TYR A 78 6.59 0.38 35.13
CA TYR A 78 5.86 -0.57 34.29
C TYR A 78 4.33 -0.55 34.53
N ALA A 79 3.82 0.38 35.32
CA ALA A 79 2.40 0.45 35.70
C ALA A 79 1.43 0.62 34.50
N HIS A 80 1.94 1.05 33.34
CA HIS A 80 1.19 1.23 32.09
C HIS A 80 1.44 0.09 31.08
N MET A 81 2.09 -0.99 31.51
CA MET A 81 2.44 -2.13 30.69
C MET A 81 1.82 -3.42 31.25
N ALA A 82 1.57 -4.40 30.39
CA ALA A 82 1.07 -5.71 30.74
C ALA A 82 1.80 -6.80 29.93
N ARG A 83 1.85 -8.02 30.48
CA ARG A 83 2.29 -9.19 29.73
C ARG A 83 1.08 -9.83 29.06
N PRO A 84 1.15 -10.15 27.76
CA PRO A 84 0.10 -10.92 27.12
C PRO A 84 0.10 -12.37 27.64
N HIS A 85 -1.09 -12.97 27.67
CA HIS A 85 -1.32 -14.37 27.94
C HIS A 85 -0.54 -15.24 26.95
N LYS A 86 0.30 -16.13 27.48
CA LYS A 86 1.10 -17.06 26.69
C LYS A 86 0.20 -18.16 26.11
N PRO A 87 0.09 -18.28 24.78
CA PRO A 87 -0.75 -19.29 24.16
C PRO A 87 -0.15 -20.69 24.31
N PRO A 88 -0.93 -21.77 24.08
CA PRO A 88 -0.43 -23.14 24.11
C PRO A 88 0.60 -23.39 23.00
N ALA A 89 1.42 -24.43 23.20
CA ALA A 89 2.42 -24.86 22.24
C ALA A 89 1.80 -25.14 20.86
N GLY A 90 2.46 -24.66 19.79
CA GLY A 90 1.96 -24.78 18.40
C GLY A 90 1.20 -23.56 17.87
N ASN A 91 0.94 -22.55 18.70
CA ASN A 91 0.47 -21.25 18.21
C ASN A 91 1.53 -20.59 17.30
N PRO A 92 1.18 -20.11 16.09
CA PRO A 92 2.13 -19.52 15.15
C PRO A 92 2.77 -18.22 15.66
N PHE A 93 2.18 -17.54 16.64
CA PHE A 93 2.84 -16.38 17.27
C PHE A 93 4.10 -16.80 18.05
N LEU A 94 4.10 -18.00 18.65
CA LEU A 94 5.27 -18.55 19.34
C LEU A 94 6.41 -18.93 18.38
N SER A 95 6.10 -19.25 17.11
CA SER A 95 7.13 -19.55 16.11
C SER A 95 7.74 -18.30 15.49
N ALA A 96 7.08 -17.15 15.61
CA ALA A 96 7.64 -15.86 15.18
C ALA A 96 8.65 -15.31 16.20
N ASP A 97 8.31 -15.29 17.50
CA ASP A 97 9.24 -15.00 18.60
C ASP A 97 8.76 -15.71 19.89
N PRO A 98 9.46 -16.76 20.36
CA PRO A 98 9.08 -17.48 21.58
C PRO A 98 9.05 -16.60 22.84
N ARG A 99 9.83 -15.51 22.86
CA ARG A 99 9.94 -14.59 24.00
C ARG A 99 8.88 -13.49 23.98
N MET A 100 8.09 -13.38 22.92
CA MET A 100 7.03 -12.38 22.79
C MET A 100 6.16 -12.35 24.04
N PHE A 101 5.73 -13.51 24.54
CA PHE A 101 4.82 -13.58 25.69
C PHE A 101 5.52 -13.48 27.05
N ASP A 102 6.85 -13.38 27.06
CA ASP A 102 7.63 -13.20 28.29
C ASP A 102 7.95 -11.71 28.54
N ARG A 103 7.67 -10.83 27.58
CA ARG A 103 7.89 -9.36 27.63
C ARG A 103 6.66 -8.59 28.11
N MET A 104 6.90 -7.40 28.66
CA MET A 104 5.84 -6.44 28.93
C MET A 104 5.63 -5.52 27.72
N TYR A 105 4.38 -5.23 27.40
CA TYR A 105 3.97 -4.32 26.34
C TYR A 105 3.08 -3.22 26.91
N PRO A 106 2.94 -2.06 26.26
CA PRO A 106 1.82 -1.16 26.54
C PRO A 106 0.51 -1.95 26.62
N VAL A 107 -0.33 -1.67 27.62
CA VAL A 107 -1.55 -2.46 27.92
C VAL A 107 -2.39 -2.71 26.67
N GLN A 108 -2.52 -1.72 25.79
CA GLN A 108 -3.28 -1.82 24.55
C GLN A 108 -2.73 -2.89 23.58
N ILE A 109 -1.41 -3.05 23.52
CA ILE A 109 -0.75 -4.07 22.69
C ILE A 109 -0.90 -5.44 23.35
N ALA A 110 -0.75 -5.53 24.67
CA ALA A 110 -0.95 -6.78 25.40
C ALA A 110 -2.39 -7.31 25.23
N ASP A 111 -3.41 -6.45 25.42
CA ASP A 111 -4.82 -6.81 25.24
C ASP A 111 -5.14 -7.25 23.80
N MET A 112 -4.51 -6.62 22.81
CA MET A 112 -4.62 -7.01 21.41
C MET A 112 -4.02 -8.41 21.19
N LEU A 113 -2.81 -8.66 21.71
CA LEU A 113 -2.15 -9.97 21.61
C LEU A 113 -3.01 -11.06 22.29
N ASP A 114 -3.60 -10.78 23.44
CA ASP A 114 -4.50 -11.69 24.17
C ASP A 114 -5.77 -12.00 23.39
N THR A 115 -6.33 -10.99 22.73
CA THR A 115 -7.50 -11.17 21.89
C THR A 115 -7.16 -12.04 20.68
N LEU A 116 -6.00 -11.81 20.07
CA LEU A 116 -5.53 -12.60 18.91
C LEU A 116 -5.21 -14.05 19.29
N THR A 117 -4.60 -14.29 20.46
CA THR A 117 -4.32 -15.66 20.94
C THR A 117 -5.59 -16.43 21.24
N LYS A 118 -6.57 -15.82 21.95
CA LYS A 118 -7.87 -16.44 22.22
C LYS A 118 -8.62 -16.83 20.94
N VAL A 119 -8.58 -15.97 19.91
CA VAL A 119 -9.19 -16.29 18.61
C VAL A 119 -8.50 -17.49 17.95
N TRP A 120 -7.18 -17.60 18.09
CA TRP A 120 -6.40 -18.69 17.50
C TRP A 120 -6.56 -20.02 18.24
N GLU A 121 -6.76 -19.98 19.56
CA GLU A 121 -6.98 -21.16 20.41
C GLU A 121 -8.34 -21.83 20.17
N ALA A 122 -9.26 -21.18 19.45
CA ALA A 122 -10.53 -21.76 19.03
C ALA A 122 -10.45 -22.19 17.54
N PRO A 123 -9.84 -23.34 17.19
CA PRO A 123 -9.53 -23.70 15.81
C PRO A 123 -10.78 -23.81 14.92
N GLU A 124 -11.91 -24.26 15.45
CA GLU A 124 -13.17 -24.35 14.69
C GLU A 124 -13.77 -22.96 14.40
N ALA A 125 -13.79 -22.08 15.41
CA ALA A 125 -14.23 -20.70 15.25
C ALA A 125 -13.30 -19.96 14.27
N TRP A 126 -11.99 -20.13 14.42
CA TRP A 126 -11.00 -19.58 13.51
C TRP A 126 -11.16 -20.08 12.08
N GLN A 127 -11.30 -21.40 11.86
CA GLN A 127 -11.51 -21.92 10.51
C GLN A 127 -12.82 -21.42 9.88
N THR A 128 -13.85 -21.20 10.69
CA THR A 128 -15.13 -20.64 10.22
C THR A 128 -14.99 -19.16 9.86
N ILE A 129 -14.36 -18.37 10.73
CA ILE A 129 -14.03 -16.95 10.47
C ILE A 129 -13.11 -16.81 9.26
N ALA A 130 -12.06 -17.64 9.16
CA ALA A 130 -11.11 -17.63 8.07
C ALA A 130 -11.78 -17.97 6.73
N ARG A 131 -12.63 -19.02 6.68
CA ARG A 131 -13.40 -19.38 5.47
C ARG A 131 -14.39 -18.28 5.08
N GLY A 132 -15.12 -17.72 6.05
CA GLY A 132 -16.03 -16.60 5.81
C GLY A 132 -15.29 -15.36 5.31
N SER A 133 -14.17 -15.03 5.96
CA SER A 133 -13.30 -13.92 5.60
C SER A 133 -12.64 -14.12 4.23
N ASP A 134 -12.23 -15.33 3.86
CA ASP A 134 -11.62 -15.60 2.55
C ASP A 134 -12.64 -15.41 1.43
N ARG A 135 -13.89 -15.86 1.62
CA ARG A 135 -14.99 -15.61 0.68
C ARG A 135 -15.30 -14.12 0.57
N MET A 136 -15.49 -13.45 1.71
CA MET A 136 -15.78 -12.01 1.75
C MET A 136 -14.64 -11.21 1.13
N LEU A 137 -13.38 -11.58 1.40
CA LEU A 137 -12.24 -10.92 0.80
C LEU A 137 -12.20 -11.10 -0.71
N GLY A 138 -12.50 -12.30 -1.22
CA GLY A 138 -12.60 -12.55 -2.65
C GLY A 138 -13.56 -11.60 -3.34
N VAL A 139 -14.77 -11.48 -2.76
CA VAL A 139 -15.79 -10.53 -3.19
C VAL A 139 -15.27 -9.10 -3.11
N TRP A 140 -14.75 -8.70 -1.95
CA TRP A 140 -14.27 -7.36 -1.69
C TRP A 140 -13.14 -6.96 -2.65
N LYS A 141 -12.12 -7.81 -2.85
CA LYS A 141 -11.03 -7.58 -3.80
C LYS A 141 -11.55 -7.43 -5.22
N ALA A 142 -12.46 -8.32 -5.63
CA ALA A 142 -13.07 -8.22 -6.96
C ALA A 142 -13.71 -6.85 -7.15
N PHE A 143 -14.47 -6.35 -6.17
CA PHE A 143 -15.04 -5.01 -6.24
C PHE A 143 -14.01 -3.88 -6.15
N GLN A 144 -12.99 -3.98 -5.29
CA GLN A 144 -11.96 -2.95 -5.14
C GLN A 144 -11.12 -2.74 -6.40
N LEU A 145 -10.89 -3.83 -7.13
CA LEU A 145 -10.11 -3.85 -8.37
C LEU A 145 -10.99 -3.68 -9.63
N TYR A 146 -12.31 -3.79 -9.49
CA TYR A 146 -13.28 -3.58 -10.55
C TYR A 146 -13.49 -2.08 -10.81
N HIS A 147 -12.47 -1.44 -11.39
CA HIS A 147 -12.51 -0.03 -11.79
C HIS A 147 -11.48 0.22 -12.91
N PRO A 148 -11.75 1.04 -13.94
CA PRO A 148 -10.78 1.35 -15.01
C PRO A 148 -9.43 1.83 -14.49
N ALA A 149 -9.44 2.69 -13.47
CA ALA A 149 -8.24 3.12 -12.74
C ALA A 149 -7.29 1.98 -12.33
N TYR A 150 -7.79 0.78 -12.06
CA TYR A 150 -6.94 -0.37 -11.72
C TYR A 150 -6.01 -0.74 -12.89
N VAL A 151 -6.59 -0.83 -14.11
CA VAL A 151 -5.84 -1.10 -15.35
C VAL A 151 -4.82 0.01 -15.60
N ILE A 152 -5.27 1.26 -15.57
CA ILE A 152 -4.42 2.41 -15.86
C ILE A 152 -3.28 2.52 -14.85
N ARG A 153 -3.57 2.32 -13.56
CA ARG A 153 -2.56 2.33 -12.50
C ARG A 153 -1.56 1.20 -12.65
N ASN A 154 -1.99 -0.02 -12.99
CA ASN A 154 -1.06 -1.13 -13.20
C ASN A 154 -0.18 -0.90 -14.44
N VAL A 155 -0.76 -0.39 -15.52
CA VAL A 155 0.00 0.03 -16.71
C VAL A 155 1.07 1.04 -16.32
N TRP A 156 0.68 2.09 -15.59
CA TRP A 156 1.61 3.10 -15.11
C TRP A 156 2.70 2.50 -14.21
N GLN A 157 2.32 1.73 -13.19
CA GLN A 157 3.26 1.16 -12.21
C GLN A 157 4.25 0.18 -12.84
N ASN A 158 3.81 -0.64 -13.80
CA ASN A 158 4.70 -1.53 -14.54
C ASN A 158 5.68 -0.72 -15.39
N THR A 159 5.19 0.19 -16.22
CA THR A 159 6.05 1.07 -17.03
C THR A 159 7.07 1.78 -16.14
N PHE A 160 6.63 2.31 -15.01
CA PHE A 160 7.48 2.96 -14.03
C PHE A 160 8.52 2.00 -13.43
N GLY A 161 8.13 0.78 -13.04
CA GLY A 161 9.05 -0.26 -12.58
C GLY A 161 10.11 -0.59 -13.61
N GLY A 162 9.71 -0.73 -14.89
CA GLY A 162 10.61 -0.92 -16.02
C GLY A 162 11.63 0.21 -16.16
N ILE A 163 11.18 1.48 -16.12
CA ILE A 163 12.06 2.66 -16.14
C ILE A 163 13.02 2.65 -14.95
N MET A 164 12.54 2.29 -13.76
CA MET A 164 13.37 2.19 -12.57
C MET A 164 14.43 1.09 -12.70
N ALA A 165 14.11 0.01 -13.40
CA ALA A 165 15.05 -1.02 -13.81
C ALA A 165 15.90 -0.65 -15.04
N GLY A 166 15.72 0.53 -15.65
CA GLY A 166 16.55 1.05 -16.75
C GLY A 166 15.99 0.80 -18.15
N ALA A 167 14.73 0.38 -18.28
CA ALA A 167 14.06 0.30 -19.57
C ALA A 167 13.73 1.70 -20.12
N ASN A 168 13.71 1.85 -21.44
CA ASN A 168 13.22 3.04 -22.11
C ASN A 168 11.70 2.91 -22.31
N ALA A 169 10.93 3.83 -21.72
CA ALA A 169 9.47 3.78 -21.74
C ALA A 169 8.87 3.80 -23.16
N LEU A 170 9.46 4.60 -24.06
CA LEU A 170 9.00 4.72 -25.45
C LEU A 170 9.30 3.45 -26.23
N ALA A 171 10.49 2.86 -26.06
CA ALA A 171 10.84 1.60 -26.70
C ALA A 171 9.96 0.44 -26.21
N VAL A 172 9.68 0.37 -24.91
CA VAL A 172 8.73 -0.60 -24.35
C VAL A 172 7.31 -0.37 -24.91
N ALA A 173 6.87 0.88 -24.99
CA ALA A 173 5.57 1.22 -25.57
C ALA A 173 5.50 0.87 -27.07
N GLN A 174 6.58 1.04 -27.83
CA GLN A 174 6.65 0.61 -29.22
C GLN A 174 6.56 -0.92 -29.34
N LEU A 175 7.35 -1.67 -28.56
CA LEU A 175 7.26 -3.14 -28.53
C LEU A 175 5.88 -3.65 -28.11
N TRP A 176 5.18 -2.92 -27.24
CA TRP A 176 3.84 -3.27 -26.78
C TRP A 176 2.73 -2.86 -27.77
N ALA A 177 2.73 -1.60 -28.21
CA ALA A 177 1.58 -0.95 -28.85
C ALA A 177 1.77 -0.62 -30.34
N GLY A 178 2.95 -0.85 -30.95
CA GLY A 178 3.21 -0.40 -32.31
C GLY A 178 4.24 -1.20 -33.13
N GLY A 179 4.26 -0.92 -34.42
CA GLY A 179 5.26 -1.45 -35.36
C GLY A 179 5.14 -2.95 -35.67
N GLN A 180 6.18 -3.49 -36.32
CA GLN A 180 6.23 -4.89 -36.73
C GLN A 180 6.40 -5.87 -35.55
N SER A 181 6.84 -5.38 -34.38
CA SER A 181 7.11 -6.22 -33.20
C SER A 181 5.87 -6.45 -32.33
N GLY A 182 4.93 -5.50 -32.24
CA GLY A 182 3.72 -5.62 -31.41
C GLY A 182 2.93 -6.92 -31.65
N PRO A 183 2.56 -7.27 -32.90
CA PRO A 183 1.88 -8.52 -33.21
C PRO A 183 2.66 -9.77 -32.76
N LYS A 184 4.00 -9.73 -32.86
CA LYS A 184 4.88 -10.84 -32.44
C LYS A 184 4.90 -10.99 -30.92
N VAL A 185 4.93 -9.89 -30.16
CA VAL A 185 4.80 -9.90 -28.70
C VAL A 185 3.44 -10.47 -28.27
N HIS A 186 2.37 -10.08 -28.95
CA HIS A 186 1.02 -10.62 -28.67
C HIS A 186 0.91 -12.10 -28.99
N LEU A 187 1.54 -12.56 -30.08
CA LEU A 187 1.58 -13.96 -30.46
C LEU A 187 2.36 -14.78 -29.43
N LEU A 188 3.55 -14.30 -29.01
CA LEU A 188 4.34 -14.91 -27.94
C LEU A 188 3.54 -15.00 -26.64
N ARG A 189 2.86 -13.92 -26.23
CA ARG A 189 1.96 -13.93 -25.07
C ARG A 189 0.88 -15.01 -25.20
N LYS A 190 0.21 -15.07 -26.35
CA LYS A 190 -0.86 -16.05 -26.60
C LYS A 190 -0.33 -17.48 -26.45
N ALA A 191 0.84 -17.79 -27.02
CA ALA A 191 1.48 -19.09 -26.90
C ALA A 191 1.87 -19.44 -25.47
N LEU A 192 2.35 -18.46 -24.68
CA LEU A 192 2.68 -18.65 -23.26
C LEU A 192 1.43 -18.95 -22.42
N ILE A 193 0.37 -18.18 -22.59
CA ILE A 193 -0.89 -18.35 -21.82
C ILE A 193 -1.63 -19.63 -22.20
N GLN A 194 -1.62 -20.00 -23.48
CA GLN A 194 -2.35 -21.17 -24.00
C GLN A 194 -1.50 -22.44 -24.02
N ASN A 195 -0.19 -22.33 -23.74
CA ASN A 195 0.78 -23.42 -23.86
C ASN A 195 0.77 -24.07 -25.27
N THR A 196 0.74 -23.24 -26.32
CA THR A 196 0.64 -23.65 -27.73
C THR A 196 1.83 -23.14 -28.56
N PRO A 197 3.03 -23.76 -28.45
CA PRO A 197 4.22 -23.30 -29.17
C PRO A 197 4.08 -23.40 -30.70
N GLU A 198 3.14 -24.19 -31.22
CA GLU A 198 2.94 -24.43 -32.65
C GLU A 198 2.57 -23.16 -33.40
N ILE A 199 1.89 -22.21 -32.73
CA ILE A 199 1.48 -20.94 -33.35
C ILE A 199 2.67 -20.00 -33.60
N LEU A 200 3.86 -20.34 -33.08
CA LEU A 200 5.08 -19.56 -33.21
C LEU A 200 5.95 -20.04 -34.38
N ARG A 201 5.58 -21.13 -35.06
CA ARG A 201 6.37 -21.73 -36.14
C ARG A 201 6.73 -20.74 -37.23
N GLY A 202 8.04 -20.59 -37.46
CA GLY A 202 8.59 -19.70 -38.48
C GLY A 202 8.52 -18.22 -38.13
N GLN A 203 8.14 -17.87 -36.90
CA GLN A 203 8.10 -16.49 -36.42
C GLN A 203 9.38 -16.16 -35.67
N SER A 204 10.00 -15.04 -36.01
CA SER A 204 11.17 -14.49 -35.31
C SER A 204 10.92 -13.04 -34.93
N ILE A 205 11.66 -12.53 -33.95
CA ILE A 205 11.70 -11.10 -33.60
C ILE A 205 13.15 -10.62 -33.61
N ALA A 206 13.41 -9.46 -34.23
CA ALA A 206 14.72 -8.84 -34.22
C ALA A 206 15.03 -8.29 -32.82
N LEU A 207 16.09 -8.79 -32.20
CA LEU A 207 16.62 -8.34 -30.90
C LEU A 207 18.13 -8.19 -31.01
N SER A 208 18.66 -7.02 -30.65
CA SER A 208 20.11 -6.73 -30.74
C SER A 208 20.68 -6.97 -32.14
N GLY A 209 19.89 -6.69 -33.18
CA GLY A 209 20.28 -6.93 -34.58
C GLY A 209 20.31 -8.40 -35.01
N ARG A 210 19.76 -9.32 -34.21
CA ARG A 210 19.64 -10.75 -34.54
C ARG A 210 18.18 -11.16 -34.60
N ASP A 211 17.82 -12.01 -35.56
CA ASP A 211 16.51 -12.64 -35.57
C ASP A 211 16.46 -13.79 -34.56
N VAL A 212 15.65 -13.62 -33.52
CA VAL A 212 15.46 -14.62 -32.46
C VAL A 212 14.13 -15.34 -32.69
N PRO A 213 14.13 -16.68 -32.85
CA PRO A 213 12.90 -17.46 -32.98
C PRO A 213 11.98 -17.30 -31.76
N LEU A 214 10.68 -17.11 -32.00
CA LEU A 214 9.73 -16.93 -30.89
C LEU A 214 9.57 -18.19 -30.05
N GLU A 215 9.80 -19.39 -30.59
CA GLU A 215 9.76 -20.64 -29.83
C GLU A 215 10.84 -20.70 -28.76
N GLN A 216 12.03 -20.16 -29.05
CA GLN A 216 13.11 -20.08 -28.07
C GLN A 216 12.70 -19.15 -26.91
N LEU A 217 12.14 -18.00 -27.24
CA LEU A 217 11.60 -17.06 -26.25
C LEU A 217 10.42 -17.65 -25.49
N TRP A 218 9.58 -18.47 -26.11
CA TRP A 218 8.47 -19.14 -25.43
C TRP A 218 8.96 -20.14 -24.39
N ARG A 219 9.97 -20.98 -24.70
CA ARG A 219 10.54 -21.93 -23.73
C ARG A 219 11.05 -21.19 -22.50
N LEU A 220 11.93 -20.20 -22.72
CA LEU A 220 12.49 -19.38 -21.64
C LEU A 220 11.41 -18.61 -20.88
N GLY A 221 10.45 -18.01 -21.61
CA GLY A 221 9.38 -17.23 -21.03
C GLY A 221 8.43 -18.07 -20.17
N ARG A 222 8.19 -19.33 -20.56
CA ARG A 222 7.39 -20.28 -19.79
C ARG A 222 8.12 -20.68 -18.52
N ASP A 223 9.39 -21.06 -18.64
CA ASP A 223 10.20 -21.52 -17.51
C ASP A 223 10.45 -20.42 -16.47
N LEU A 224 10.43 -19.15 -16.90
CA LEU A 224 10.59 -17.96 -16.04
C LEU A 224 9.27 -17.24 -15.71
N ASN A 225 8.12 -17.81 -16.09
CA ASN A 225 6.80 -17.28 -15.76
C ASN A 225 6.54 -15.82 -16.25
N MET A 226 6.97 -15.54 -17.48
CA MET A 226 6.94 -14.21 -18.10
C MET A 226 5.54 -13.75 -18.56
N ALA A 227 4.53 -14.61 -18.48
CA ALA A 227 3.12 -14.27 -18.71
C ALA A 227 2.21 -15.12 -17.82
N GLY A 228 1.01 -14.63 -17.49
CA GLY A 228 0.01 -15.40 -16.72
C GLY A 228 0.21 -15.33 -15.20
N ALA A 229 1.35 -14.81 -14.74
CA ALA A 229 1.70 -14.59 -13.34
C ALA A 229 1.69 -13.11 -12.94
N GLY A 230 0.75 -12.36 -13.51
CA GLY A 230 0.49 -10.97 -13.15
C GLY A 230 -0.29 -10.84 -11.84
N ARG A 231 -0.39 -9.60 -11.35
CA ARG A 231 -1.10 -9.26 -10.10
C ARG A 231 -2.54 -9.72 -10.16
N THR A 232 -3.19 -9.52 -11.31
CA THR A 232 -4.59 -9.90 -11.49
C THR A 232 -4.81 -11.40 -11.46
N ALA A 233 -3.94 -12.19 -12.09
CA ALA A 233 -4.12 -13.64 -12.11
C ALA A 233 -4.04 -14.24 -10.69
N GLN A 234 -3.14 -13.71 -9.86
CA GLN A 234 -2.82 -14.28 -8.55
C GLN A 234 -3.68 -13.75 -7.41
N GLU A 235 -4.08 -12.47 -7.46
CA GLU A 235 -4.99 -11.91 -6.45
C GLU A 235 -6.43 -12.42 -6.61
N MET A 236 -6.77 -12.92 -7.81
CA MET A 236 -8.11 -13.35 -8.16
C MET A 236 -8.30 -14.87 -8.28
N ALA A 237 -7.21 -15.66 -8.28
CA ALA A 237 -7.29 -17.12 -8.37
C ALA A 237 -8.14 -17.71 -7.22
N GLY A 238 -9.12 -18.55 -7.57
CA GLY A 238 -10.01 -19.26 -6.62
C GLY A 238 -11.16 -18.42 -6.04
N ALA A 239 -10.97 -17.12 -5.85
CA ALA A 239 -11.94 -16.29 -5.14
C ALA A 239 -13.13 -15.83 -5.99
N ILE A 240 -12.94 -15.66 -7.31
CA ILE A 240 -14.02 -15.21 -8.19
C ILE A 240 -14.78 -16.33 -8.89
N GLN A 241 -14.36 -17.60 -8.87
CA GLN A 241 -15.09 -18.65 -9.61
C GLN A 241 -16.60 -18.70 -9.28
N PRO A 242 -17.04 -18.62 -8.00
CA PRO A 242 -18.46 -18.61 -7.65
C PRO A 242 -19.17 -17.30 -8.04
N ILE A 243 -18.48 -16.17 -7.96
CA ILE A 243 -19.05 -14.83 -8.22
C ILE A 243 -19.11 -14.57 -9.74
N LEU A 244 -18.11 -15.01 -10.48
CA LEU A 244 -18.07 -15.01 -11.95
C LEU A 244 -19.16 -15.90 -12.51
N ALA A 245 -19.48 -17.04 -11.88
CA ALA A 245 -20.58 -17.89 -12.33
C ALA A 245 -21.91 -17.11 -12.43
N ALA A 246 -22.15 -16.14 -11.54
CA ALA A 246 -23.35 -15.31 -11.53
C ALA A 246 -23.25 -14.01 -12.38
N LYS A 247 -22.05 -13.45 -12.63
CA LYS A 247 -21.85 -12.17 -13.37
C LYS A 247 -20.72 -12.22 -14.42
N ARG A 248 -20.74 -13.24 -15.30
CA ARG A 248 -19.64 -13.62 -16.23
C ARG A 248 -19.09 -12.53 -17.17
N ARG A 249 -19.87 -11.51 -17.57
CA ARG A 249 -19.47 -10.64 -18.70
C ARG A 249 -18.70 -9.37 -18.32
N ILE A 250 -19.11 -8.64 -17.28
CA ILE A 250 -18.58 -7.28 -17.06
C ILE A 250 -17.33 -7.29 -16.17
N THR A 251 -17.36 -8.03 -15.05
CA THR A 251 -16.19 -8.14 -14.14
C THR A 251 -15.02 -8.85 -14.79
N GLY A 252 -15.28 -9.90 -15.56
CA GLY A 252 -14.24 -10.64 -16.28
C GLY A 252 -13.46 -9.78 -17.29
N THR A 253 -14.09 -8.79 -17.92
CA THR A 253 -13.45 -7.99 -18.98
C THR A 253 -12.36 -7.07 -18.43
N ILE A 254 -12.60 -6.36 -17.32
CA ILE A 254 -11.59 -5.48 -16.71
C ILE A 254 -10.38 -6.30 -16.25
N PHE A 255 -10.59 -7.46 -15.63
CA PHE A 255 -9.49 -8.32 -15.18
C PHE A 255 -8.71 -8.93 -16.34
N LYS A 256 -9.39 -9.41 -17.39
CA LYS A 256 -8.74 -9.92 -18.60
C LYS A 256 -7.93 -8.82 -19.30
N LEU A 257 -8.49 -7.61 -19.40
CA LEU A 257 -7.78 -6.45 -19.95
C LEU A 257 -6.55 -6.10 -19.11
N ASN A 258 -6.68 -6.06 -17.78
CA ASN A 258 -5.56 -5.81 -16.90
C ASN A 258 -4.46 -6.86 -17.06
N GLN A 259 -4.81 -8.14 -17.03
CA GLN A 259 -3.87 -9.24 -17.20
C GLN A 259 -3.19 -9.16 -18.58
N TRP A 260 -3.96 -8.85 -19.62
CA TRP A 260 -3.42 -8.62 -20.96
C TRP A 260 -2.41 -7.46 -20.98
N CYS A 261 -2.71 -6.33 -20.34
CA CYS A 261 -1.78 -5.21 -20.22
C CYS A 261 -0.52 -5.62 -19.44
N GLU A 262 -0.67 -6.25 -18.27
CA GLU A 262 0.45 -6.69 -17.42
C GLU A 262 1.39 -7.64 -18.16
N ASP A 263 0.85 -8.69 -18.79
CA ASP A 263 1.65 -9.67 -19.52
C ASP A 263 2.42 -9.01 -20.68
N ASN A 264 1.75 -8.16 -21.46
CA ASN A 264 2.40 -7.51 -22.60
C ASN A 264 3.48 -6.52 -22.16
N GLN A 265 3.26 -5.75 -21.09
CA GLN A 265 4.28 -4.84 -20.58
C GLN A 265 5.48 -5.60 -20.01
N LYS A 266 5.25 -6.73 -19.33
CA LYS A 266 6.31 -7.61 -18.84
C LYS A 266 7.12 -8.16 -20.01
N LEU A 267 6.47 -8.72 -21.02
CA LEU A 267 7.14 -9.23 -22.23
C LEU A 267 7.87 -8.13 -23.00
N ALA A 268 7.24 -6.98 -23.23
CA ALA A 268 7.88 -5.86 -23.93
C ALA A 268 9.10 -5.32 -23.17
N THR A 269 9.04 -5.25 -21.84
CA THR A 269 10.18 -4.82 -21.00
C THR A 269 11.31 -5.84 -21.06
N TRP A 270 10.98 -7.13 -21.03
CA TRP A 270 11.96 -8.20 -21.18
C TRP A 270 12.67 -8.14 -22.53
N LEU A 271 11.89 -8.07 -23.61
CA LEU A 271 12.41 -7.98 -24.96
C LEU A 271 13.23 -6.70 -25.17
N HIS A 272 12.82 -5.59 -24.57
CA HIS A 272 13.62 -4.36 -24.59
C HIS A 272 14.99 -4.53 -23.94
N PHE A 273 15.08 -5.22 -22.80
CA PHE A 273 16.39 -5.49 -22.19
C PHE A 273 17.24 -6.43 -23.04
N ALA A 274 16.63 -7.47 -23.62
CA ALA A 274 17.32 -8.39 -24.54
C ALA A 274 17.80 -7.67 -25.82
N ASP A 275 17.01 -6.73 -26.35
CA ASP A 275 17.35 -5.91 -27.51
C ASP A 275 18.51 -4.93 -27.24
N ARG A 276 18.78 -4.63 -25.98
CA ARG A 276 19.94 -3.82 -25.54
C ARG A 276 21.20 -4.66 -25.31
N GLY A 277 21.24 -5.89 -25.80
CA GLY A 277 22.39 -6.79 -25.71
C GLY A 277 22.48 -7.58 -24.39
N MET A 278 21.45 -7.55 -23.54
CA MET A 278 21.42 -8.38 -22.35
C MET A 278 21.14 -9.84 -22.73
N ASP A 279 21.76 -10.79 -22.03
CA ASP A 279 21.38 -12.19 -22.14
C ASP A 279 19.87 -12.34 -21.87
N VAL A 280 19.20 -13.19 -22.65
CA VAL A 280 17.74 -13.32 -22.61
C VAL A 280 17.25 -13.73 -21.22
N ARG A 281 18.00 -14.58 -20.51
CA ARG A 281 17.64 -14.99 -19.15
C ARG A 281 17.84 -13.86 -18.15
N ASP A 282 18.96 -13.15 -18.22
CA ASP A 282 19.24 -11.99 -17.36
C ASP A 282 18.24 -10.86 -17.59
N ALA A 283 17.82 -10.65 -18.84
CA ALA A 283 16.77 -9.71 -19.21
C ALA A 283 15.43 -10.06 -18.55
N ALA A 284 15.07 -11.33 -18.51
CA ALA A 284 13.87 -11.81 -17.83
C ALA A 284 13.96 -11.61 -16.32
N ILE A 285 15.09 -11.97 -15.69
CA ILE A 285 15.33 -11.76 -14.26
C ILE A 285 15.22 -10.28 -13.91
N ARG A 286 15.86 -9.40 -14.68
CA ARG A 286 15.79 -7.95 -14.49
C ARG A 286 14.36 -7.43 -14.61
N THR A 287 13.58 -8.00 -15.53
CA THR A 287 12.16 -7.68 -15.70
C THR A 287 11.33 -8.16 -14.51
N LEU A 288 11.58 -9.36 -13.99
CA LEU A 288 10.91 -9.89 -12.80
C LEU A 288 11.29 -9.14 -11.53
N VAL A 289 12.51 -8.59 -11.44
CA VAL A 289 12.85 -7.64 -10.38
C VAL A 289 11.99 -6.38 -10.50
N ALA A 290 11.80 -5.85 -11.71
CA ALA A 290 10.99 -4.65 -11.95
C ALA A 290 9.46 -4.87 -11.77
N MET A 291 8.99 -6.05 -12.18
CA MET A 291 7.59 -6.47 -12.26
C MET A 291 7.43 -7.87 -11.64
N PRO A 292 7.48 -7.97 -10.30
CA PRO A 292 7.61 -9.24 -9.61
C PRO A 292 6.44 -10.17 -9.85
N ASP A 293 6.78 -11.46 -9.94
CA ASP A 293 5.85 -12.57 -9.81
C ASP A 293 5.37 -12.65 -8.34
N LEU A 294 4.06 -12.54 -8.12
CA LEU A 294 3.47 -12.60 -6.77
C LEU A 294 3.02 -14.03 -6.38
N SER A 295 3.32 -15.06 -7.20
CA SER A 295 3.01 -16.45 -6.88
C SER A 295 4.00 -17.05 -5.88
N ASP A 296 5.24 -16.57 -5.90
CA ASP A 296 6.33 -17.02 -5.03
C ASP A 296 6.12 -16.50 -3.61
N LEU A 297 5.37 -17.26 -2.82
CA LEU A 297 5.13 -17.04 -1.40
C LEU A 297 5.49 -18.29 -0.62
N SER A 298 6.09 -18.12 0.55
CA SER A 298 6.30 -19.21 1.49
C SER A 298 4.96 -19.79 2.00
N ILE A 299 5.03 -20.96 2.65
CA ILE A 299 3.85 -21.61 3.23
C ILE A 299 3.14 -20.68 4.22
N TRP A 300 3.89 -20.02 5.11
CA TRP A 300 3.33 -19.08 6.09
C TRP A 300 2.71 -17.86 5.41
N GLU A 301 3.36 -17.27 4.41
CA GLU A 301 2.81 -16.11 3.71
C GLU A 301 1.49 -16.45 2.99
N ARG A 302 1.38 -17.66 2.45
CA ARG A 302 0.14 -18.15 1.81
C ARG A 302 -0.95 -18.45 2.84
N SER A 303 -0.61 -19.11 3.95
CA SER A 303 -1.59 -19.63 4.91
C SER A 303 -2.01 -18.61 5.98
N VAL A 304 -1.16 -17.63 6.27
CA VAL A 304 -1.36 -16.64 7.33
C VAL A 304 -1.37 -15.22 6.75
N ALA A 305 -0.25 -14.72 6.22
CA ALA A 305 -0.15 -13.29 5.91
C ALA A 305 -1.12 -12.82 4.82
N ALA A 306 -1.22 -13.53 3.69
CA ALA A 306 -2.24 -13.28 2.67
C ALA A 306 -3.67 -13.49 3.19
N ARG A 307 -3.81 -14.21 4.32
CA ARG A 307 -5.04 -14.38 5.10
C ARG A 307 -5.37 -13.26 6.08
N PHE A 308 -4.49 -12.31 6.31
CA PHE A 308 -4.73 -11.15 7.19
C PHE A 308 -4.62 -9.82 6.44
N TRP A 309 -3.72 -9.72 5.47
CA TRP A 309 -3.52 -8.54 4.64
C TRP A 309 -3.97 -8.80 3.20
N PRO A 310 -5.02 -8.12 2.72
CA PRO A 310 -5.56 -8.31 1.38
C PRO A 310 -4.50 -8.32 0.29
N PHE A 311 -3.56 -7.38 0.33
CA PHE A 311 -2.56 -7.19 -0.72
C PHE A 311 -1.17 -7.63 -0.28
N TRP A 312 -1.08 -8.61 0.63
CA TRP A 312 0.20 -9.11 1.16
C TRP A 312 1.21 -9.44 0.06
N ARG A 313 0.77 -10.19 -0.97
CA ARG A 313 1.67 -10.64 -2.04
C ARG A 313 2.34 -9.47 -2.75
N TRP A 314 1.53 -8.46 -3.06
CA TRP A 314 1.99 -7.23 -3.65
C TRP A 314 2.86 -6.41 -2.70
N MET A 315 2.41 -6.15 -1.46
CA MET A 315 3.17 -5.39 -0.46
C MET A 315 4.55 -6.00 -0.22
N ARG A 316 4.62 -7.32 -0.02
CA ARG A 316 5.87 -8.04 0.24
C ARG A 316 6.89 -7.85 -0.88
N ARG A 317 6.47 -7.99 -2.14
CA ARG A 317 7.36 -7.91 -3.30
C ARG A 317 7.65 -6.46 -3.72
N ASN A 318 6.62 -5.63 -3.76
CA ASN A 318 6.73 -4.22 -4.15
C ASN A 318 7.50 -3.41 -3.09
N GLY A 319 7.16 -3.58 -1.82
CA GLY A 319 7.81 -2.90 -0.70
C GLY A 319 9.29 -3.26 -0.57
N SER A 320 9.64 -4.55 -0.64
CA SER A 320 11.05 -4.96 -0.62
C SER A 320 11.83 -4.47 -1.83
N LEU A 321 11.22 -4.52 -3.04
CA LEU A 321 11.84 -3.98 -4.24
C LEU A 321 12.20 -2.50 -4.07
N GLN A 322 11.27 -1.70 -3.56
CA GLN A 322 11.51 -0.29 -3.38
C GLN A 322 12.50 0.01 -2.28
N LEU A 323 12.32 -0.63 -1.12
CA LEU A 323 13.14 -0.35 0.05
C LEU A 323 14.59 -0.74 -0.17
N PHE A 324 14.84 -1.90 -0.80
CA PHE A 324 16.18 -2.45 -0.93
C PHE A 324 16.83 -2.23 -2.30
N HIS A 325 16.05 -1.97 -3.36
CA HIS A 325 16.61 -1.73 -4.68
C HIS A 325 16.40 -0.31 -5.19
N PHE A 326 15.19 0.25 -5.12
CA PHE A 326 14.93 1.55 -5.77
C PHE A 326 15.34 2.75 -4.92
N LEU A 327 14.91 2.83 -3.67
CA LEU A 327 15.23 3.95 -2.78
C LEU A 327 16.74 4.15 -2.60
N PRO A 328 17.56 3.10 -2.37
CA PRO A 328 19.00 3.28 -2.21
C PRO A 328 19.71 3.68 -3.51
N ARG A 329 19.26 3.15 -4.66
CA ARG A 329 19.92 3.39 -5.95
C ARG A 329 19.49 4.69 -6.62
N LYS A 330 18.28 5.17 -6.32
CA LYS A 330 17.64 6.33 -6.96
C LYS A 330 16.94 7.23 -5.94
N PRO A 331 17.63 7.69 -4.87
CA PRO A 331 17.01 8.53 -3.83
C PRO A 331 16.47 9.85 -4.37
N ALA A 332 17.09 10.38 -5.43
CA ALA A 332 16.63 11.57 -6.14
C ALA A 332 15.19 11.45 -6.65
N PHE A 333 14.71 10.24 -6.92
CA PHE A 333 13.33 10.02 -7.34
C PHE A 333 12.33 10.30 -6.21
N ALA A 334 12.58 9.74 -5.02
CA ALA A 334 11.75 9.99 -3.84
C ALA A 334 11.74 11.48 -3.47
N ALA A 335 12.91 12.13 -3.49
CA ALA A 335 13.03 13.57 -3.29
C ALA A 335 12.35 14.39 -4.41
N GLY A 336 12.26 13.83 -5.62
CA GLY A 336 11.64 14.45 -6.77
C GLY A 336 10.12 14.52 -6.68
N LEU A 337 9.45 13.66 -5.90
CA LEU A 337 7.99 13.64 -5.80
C LEU A 337 7.42 14.95 -5.23
N GLY A 338 8.06 15.53 -4.20
CA GLY A 338 7.67 16.85 -3.68
C GLY A 338 7.88 17.97 -4.69
N LYS A 339 8.96 17.89 -5.48
CA LYS A 339 9.21 18.84 -6.57
C LYS A 339 8.19 18.70 -7.69
N LEU A 340 7.77 17.48 -8.03
CA LEU A 340 6.71 17.22 -9.01
C LEU A 340 5.39 17.83 -8.55
N ARG A 341 5.04 17.68 -7.27
CA ARG A 341 3.87 18.35 -6.68
C ARG A 341 3.96 19.86 -6.83
N ASN A 342 5.07 20.47 -6.42
CA ASN A 342 5.26 21.93 -6.51
C ASN A 342 5.24 22.42 -7.96
N LEU A 343 5.81 21.66 -8.89
CA LEU A 343 5.82 21.96 -10.31
C LEU A 343 4.40 21.89 -10.90
N ALA A 344 3.67 20.80 -10.63
CA ALA A 344 2.31 20.60 -11.09
C ALA A 344 1.36 21.68 -10.55
N GLU A 345 1.54 22.09 -9.30
CA GLU A 345 0.79 23.18 -8.68
C GLU A 345 1.21 24.55 -9.21
N GLY A 346 2.50 24.76 -9.49
CA GLY A 346 3.06 26.04 -9.95
C GLY A 346 2.72 26.38 -11.40
N PHE A 347 2.61 25.39 -12.29
CA PHE A 347 2.23 25.61 -13.70
C PHE A 347 0.85 26.23 -13.88
N ARG A 348 0.02 26.22 -12.84
CA ARG A 348 -1.37 26.67 -12.94
C ARG A 348 -1.50 28.18 -12.88
N GLY A 349 -0.54 28.90 -12.29
CA GLY A 349 -0.61 30.35 -12.10
C GLY A 349 -1.80 30.85 -11.25
N VAL A 350 -2.63 29.95 -10.73
CA VAL A 350 -3.78 30.24 -9.85
C VAL A 350 -3.43 29.82 -8.44
N GLU A 351 -3.84 30.62 -7.46
CA GLU A 351 -3.66 30.29 -6.06
C GLU A 351 -4.45 29.02 -5.69
N ASN A 352 -3.76 28.01 -5.17
CA ASN A 352 -4.36 26.78 -4.68
C ASN A 352 -5.03 26.98 -3.31
N VAL A 353 -5.77 25.97 -2.85
CA VAL A 353 -6.25 25.93 -1.46
C VAL A 353 -5.02 26.09 -0.53
N PRO A 354 -5.07 27.04 0.43
CA PRO A 354 -3.94 27.29 1.32
C PRO A 354 -3.46 26.01 1.99
N THR A 355 -2.14 25.80 2.05
CA THR A 355 -1.55 24.55 2.54
C THR A 355 -2.01 24.23 3.96
N GLU A 356 -2.17 25.24 4.82
CA GLU A 356 -2.65 25.09 6.19
C GLU A 356 -4.11 24.61 6.31
N LEU A 357 -4.89 24.74 5.23
CA LEU A 357 -6.28 24.27 5.14
C LEU A 357 -6.40 22.96 4.35
N ARG A 358 -5.32 22.45 3.78
CA ARG A 358 -5.35 21.13 3.14
C ARG A 358 -5.46 20.06 4.23
N PRO A 359 -6.39 19.11 4.10
CA PRO A 359 -6.43 17.96 4.99
C PRO A 359 -5.09 17.22 5.02
N GLU A 360 -4.72 16.69 6.18
CA GLU A 360 -3.45 15.97 6.40
C GLU A 360 -3.18 14.85 5.38
N TRP A 361 -4.22 14.08 5.04
CA TRP A 361 -4.10 13.03 4.02
C TRP A 361 -3.62 13.55 2.66
N MET A 362 -3.82 14.84 2.33
CA MET A 362 -3.29 15.42 1.10
C MET A 362 -1.78 15.52 1.12
N ASP A 363 -1.20 15.90 2.26
CA ASP A 363 0.25 15.99 2.40
C ASP A 363 0.87 14.60 2.46
N GLU A 364 0.28 13.69 3.23
CA GLU A 364 0.69 12.28 3.30
C GLU A 364 0.68 11.60 1.91
N GLN A 365 -0.35 11.87 1.10
CA GLN A 365 -0.54 11.24 -0.20
C GLN A 365 0.04 12.02 -1.37
N LEU A 366 0.81 13.07 -1.09
CA LEU A 366 1.41 13.94 -2.11
C LEU A 366 0.36 14.41 -3.13
N ALA A 367 -0.81 14.78 -2.63
CA ALA A 367 -1.93 15.22 -3.45
C ALA A 367 -1.58 16.54 -4.14
N MET A 368 -1.75 16.58 -5.45
CA MET A 368 -1.44 17.73 -6.29
C MET A 368 -2.74 18.37 -6.74
N GLN A 369 -2.97 19.65 -6.41
CA GLN A 369 -4.18 20.34 -6.87
C GLN A 369 -4.06 20.70 -8.36
N ILE A 370 -4.76 19.97 -9.21
CA ILE A 370 -4.66 20.06 -10.67
C ILE A 370 -5.75 20.94 -11.32
N THR A 371 -6.84 21.24 -10.60
CA THR A 371 -7.91 22.15 -11.07
C THR A 371 -8.41 23.10 -9.95
N GLY A 372 -9.22 24.10 -10.30
CA GLY A 372 -9.84 25.05 -9.36
C GLY A 372 -8.95 26.21 -8.89
N GLY A 373 -9.21 26.75 -7.70
CA GLY A 373 -8.47 27.86 -7.08
C GLY A 373 -8.46 27.78 -5.54
N ARG A 374 -8.39 28.93 -4.85
CA ARG A 374 -8.29 29.02 -3.38
C ARG A 374 -9.46 28.40 -2.63
N GLU A 375 -10.66 28.52 -3.19
CA GLU A 375 -11.89 28.11 -2.53
C GLU A 375 -12.24 26.64 -2.79
N GLN A 376 -11.97 26.15 -4.00
CA GLN A 376 -12.28 24.78 -4.39
C GLN A 376 -11.44 24.34 -5.58
N GLY A 377 -11.26 23.03 -5.74
CA GLY A 377 -10.60 22.43 -6.90
C GLY A 377 -10.59 20.92 -6.82
N ASP A 378 -9.79 20.30 -7.68
CA ASP A 378 -9.54 18.86 -7.63
C ASP A 378 -8.07 18.57 -7.45
N VAL A 379 -7.82 17.49 -6.73
CA VAL A 379 -6.49 16.99 -6.43
C VAL A 379 -6.31 15.59 -7.00
N PHE A 380 -5.11 15.36 -7.50
CA PHE A 380 -4.65 14.05 -7.93
C PHE A 380 -3.72 13.45 -6.88
N LEU A 381 -4.02 12.24 -6.41
CA LEU A 381 -3.27 11.54 -5.36
C LEU A 381 -2.07 10.80 -5.96
N ALA A 382 -0.99 11.53 -6.20
CA ALA A 382 0.21 11.03 -6.87
C ALA A 382 0.75 9.77 -6.20
N GLN A 383 0.82 9.75 -4.87
CA GLN A 383 1.42 8.65 -4.12
C GLN A 383 0.73 7.30 -4.40
N THR A 384 -0.59 7.28 -4.56
CA THR A 384 -1.36 6.04 -4.84
C THR A 384 -1.08 5.43 -6.22
N TRP A 385 -0.42 6.18 -7.10
CA TRP A 385 -0.01 5.75 -8.43
C TRP A 385 1.45 5.32 -8.48
N PHE A 386 2.27 5.82 -7.57
CA PHE A 386 3.63 5.36 -7.47
C PHE A 386 3.71 4.12 -6.60
N PRO A 387 4.66 3.22 -6.87
CA PRO A 387 4.78 2.01 -6.09
C PRO A 387 5.28 2.34 -4.66
N PHE A 388 5.87 3.52 -4.40
CA PHE A 388 6.53 3.88 -3.13
C PHE A 388 5.64 3.97 -1.90
N GLN A 389 4.32 4.03 -2.05
CA GLN A 389 3.41 4.16 -0.90
C GLN A 389 3.65 3.05 0.12
N GLU A 390 3.89 1.82 -0.35
CA GLU A 390 4.07 0.66 0.52
C GLU A 390 5.43 0.66 1.20
N ALA A 391 6.50 1.05 0.50
CA ALA A 391 7.79 1.18 1.17
C ALA A 391 7.77 2.30 2.20
N LEU A 392 7.11 3.42 1.90
CA LEU A 392 6.96 4.52 2.85
C LEU A 392 6.09 4.10 4.03
N SER A 393 5.01 3.35 3.82
CA SER A 393 4.18 2.84 4.91
C SER A 393 4.86 1.75 5.74
N LEU A 394 5.74 0.94 5.13
CA LEU A 394 6.56 -0.03 5.87
C LEU A 394 7.74 0.62 6.59
N ALA A 395 8.23 1.76 6.09
CA ALA A 395 9.30 2.52 6.72
C ALA A 395 8.77 3.51 7.78
N ALA A 396 7.53 3.98 7.67
CA ALA A 396 6.92 4.90 8.63
C ALA A 396 7.01 4.39 10.08
N PRO A 397 6.79 3.10 10.39
CA PRO A 397 7.00 2.54 11.72
C PRO A 397 8.42 2.65 12.27
N LEU A 398 9.44 2.75 11.41
CA LEU A 398 10.82 2.94 11.86
C LEU A 398 11.07 4.35 12.41
N VAL A 399 10.15 5.28 12.14
CA VAL A 399 10.27 6.71 12.47
C VAL A 399 9.06 7.29 13.19
N GLY A 400 7.95 6.56 13.28
CA GLY A 400 6.66 7.01 13.79
C GLY A 400 6.33 6.48 15.18
N GLU A 401 5.26 7.01 15.76
CA GLU A 401 4.79 6.61 17.09
C GLU A 401 4.21 5.18 17.08
N PRO A 402 4.38 4.39 18.17
CA PRO A 402 3.84 3.03 18.30
C PRO A 402 2.35 2.90 17.92
N GLU A 403 1.55 3.88 18.36
CA GLU A 403 0.11 3.91 18.12
C GLU A 403 -0.23 4.03 16.64
N GLU A 404 0.53 4.85 15.90
CA GLU A 404 0.35 5.06 14.46
C GLU A 404 0.70 3.79 13.67
N LEU A 405 1.75 3.07 14.08
CA LEU A 405 2.06 1.77 13.50
C LEU A 405 0.89 0.80 13.70
N VAL A 406 0.39 0.64 14.94
CA VAL A 406 -0.71 -0.29 15.22
C VAL A 406 -1.93 0.09 14.39
N GLN A 407 -2.26 1.39 14.35
CA GLN A 407 -3.37 1.89 13.55
C GLN A 407 -3.18 1.60 12.07
N GLN A 408 -1.98 1.83 11.51
CA GLN A 408 -1.68 1.58 10.11
C GLN A 408 -1.71 0.08 9.77
N ALA A 409 -1.15 -0.75 10.65
CA ALA A 409 -1.17 -2.20 10.53
C ALA A 409 -2.61 -2.72 10.50
N VAL A 410 -3.45 -2.33 11.47
CA VAL A 410 -4.86 -2.70 11.57
C VAL A 410 -5.68 -2.11 10.41
N SER A 411 -5.34 -0.91 9.95
CA SER A 411 -6.00 -0.28 8.81
C SER A 411 -5.71 -1.01 7.48
N GLY A 412 -4.54 -1.63 7.37
CA GLY A 412 -4.16 -2.48 6.24
C GLY A 412 -4.72 -3.91 6.32
N MET A 413 -5.27 -4.32 7.47
CA MET A 413 -5.86 -5.64 7.63
C MET A 413 -7.15 -5.79 6.82
N ARG A 414 -7.56 -7.05 6.64
CA ARG A 414 -8.82 -7.40 6.01
C ARG A 414 -10.00 -6.74 6.72
N PRO A 415 -11.05 -6.34 5.96
CA PRO A 415 -12.32 -5.84 6.49
C PRO A 415 -12.86 -6.55 7.73
N GLY A 416 -12.85 -7.89 7.72
CA GLY A 416 -13.37 -8.71 8.83
C GLY A 416 -12.58 -8.59 10.12
N VAL A 417 -11.25 -8.71 10.02
CA VAL A 417 -10.34 -8.59 11.17
C VAL A 417 -10.42 -7.18 11.73
N LYS A 418 -10.36 -6.18 10.86
CA LYS A 418 -10.50 -4.78 11.25
C LYS A 418 -11.83 -4.52 11.96
N ALA A 419 -12.94 -5.01 11.42
CA ALA A 419 -14.25 -4.83 12.05
C ALA A 419 -14.36 -5.53 13.41
N ALA A 420 -13.70 -6.68 13.58
CA ALA A 420 -13.62 -7.34 14.88
C ALA A 420 -12.84 -6.49 15.90
N VAL A 421 -11.69 -5.93 15.50
CA VAL A 421 -10.90 -5.00 16.34
C VAL A 421 -11.71 -3.75 16.68
N GLU A 422 -12.37 -3.15 15.69
CA GLU A 422 -13.25 -2.00 15.86
C GLU A 422 -14.43 -2.32 16.80
N GLY A 423 -15.06 -3.48 16.64
CA GLY A 423 -16.14 -3.94 17.52
C GLY A 423 -15.68 -4.19 18.96
N ALA A 424 -14.50 -4.77 19.15
CA ALA A 424 -13.92 -5.04 20.47
C ALA A 424 -13.51 -3.75 21.19
N THR A 425 -12.90 -2.81 20.48
CA THR A 425 -12.47 -1.52 21.04
C THR A 425 -13.62 -0.51 21.17
N GLY A 426 -14.73 -0.75 20.47
CA GLY A 426 -15.83 0.21 20.36
C GLY A 426 -15.44 1.50 19.66
N GLN A 427 -14.32 1.53 18.92
CA GLN A 427 -13.78 2.70 18.24
C GLN A 427 -13.47 2.38 16.78
N SER A 428 -13.71 3.34 15.89
CA SER A 428 -13.25 3.22 14.51
C SER A 428 -11.74 3.41 14.47
N VAL A 429 -11.02 2.43 13.93
CA VAL A 429 -9.56 2.48 13.78
C VAL A 429 -9.15 3.65 12.88
N PHE A 430 -9.93 3.95 11.85
CA PHE A 430 -9.61 5.05 10.93
C PHE A 430 -9.95 6.42 11.48
N ARG A 431 -11.08 6.55 12.18
CA ARG A 431 -11.58 7.86 12.61
C ARG A 431 -11.19 8.22 14.03
N ARG A 432 -10.70 7.25 14.82
CA ARG A 432 -10.49 7.38 16.28
C ARG A 432 -11.74 7.86 17.02
N THR A 433 -12.92 7.65 16.44
CA THR A 433 -14.20 8.03 17.03
C THR A 433 -14.91 6.79 17.58
N PRO A 434 -15.64 6.90 18.72
CA PRO A 434 -16.51 5.83 19.19
C PRO A 434 -17.49 5.37 18.10
N LEU A 435 -17.69 4.05 18.02
CA LEU A 435 -18.67 3.46 17.11
C LEU A 435 -20.07 3.63 17.67
N LYS A 436 -21.02 3.88 16.79
CA LYS A 436 -22.44 3.79 17.12
C LYS A 436 -22.80 2.33 17.36
N LYS A 437 -23.46 2.05 18.49
CA LYS A 437 -24.07 0.74 18.73
C LYS A 437 -25.17 0.51 17.70
N ILE A 438 -25.24 -0.70 17.16
CA ILE A 438 -26.25 -1.10 16.19
C ILE A 438 -27.40 -1.74 16.96
N ASN A 439 -28.57 -1.11 16.97
CA ASN A 439 -29.81 -1.77 17.37
C ASN A 439 -30.42 -2.47 16.14
N GLU A 440 -31.27 -3.50 16.33
CA GLU A 440 -31.86 -4.27 15.23
C GLU A 440 -32.58 -3.40 14.19
N THR A 441 -33.31 -2.38 14.65
CA THR A 441 -34.01 -1.40 13.80
C THR A 441 -33.06 -0.49 13.02
N ASP A 442 -31.86 -0.25 13.56
CA ASP A 442 -30.83 0.56 12.90
C ASP A 442 -30.03 -0.22 11.87
N LEU A 443 -30.00 -1.57 11.94
CA LEU A 443 -29.22 -2.39 11.02
C LEU A 443 -29.63 -2.19 9.56
N LEU A 444 -30.94 -2.17 9.28
CA LEU A 444 -31.47 -1.96 7.93
C LEU A 444 -31.16 -0.55 7.38
N ARG A 445 -31.12 0.47 8.26
CA ARG A 445 -30.75 1.84 7.90
C ARG A 445 -29.23 2.01 7.75
N ALA A 446 -28.47 1.32 8.59
CA ALA A 446 -27.02 1.35 8.61
C ALA A 446 -26.43 0.64 7.40
N PHE A 447 -27.09 -0.39 6.85
CA PHE A 447 -26.54 -1.18 5.75
C PHE A 447 -26.25 -0.36 4.47
N PRO A 448 -27.19 0.42 3.91
CA PRO A 448 -26.89 1.30 2.77
C PRO A 448 -25.81 2.34 3.10
N GLN A 449 -25.84 2.88 4.33
CA GLN A 449 -24.83 3.84 4.78
C GLN A 449 -23.44 3.19 4.93
N ALA A 450 -23.38 1.93 5.35
CA ALA A 450 -22.17 1.17 5.54
C ALA A 450 -21.50 0.79 4.22
N LEU A 451 -22.29 0.50 3.17
CA LEU A 451 -21.78 0.35 1.81
C LEU A 451 -21.03 1.61 1.34
N MET A 452 -21.45 2.78 1.83
CA MET A 452 -20.82 4.08 1.56
C MET A 452 -19.72 4.46 2.57
N GLY A 453 -19.52 3.66 3.62
CA GLY A 453 -18.63 3.96 4.74
C GLY A 453 -19.08 5.19 5.56
N ARG A 454 -20.38 5.36 5.77
CA ARG A 454 -21.01 6.52 6.45
C ARG A 454 -21.89 6.15 7.64
N SER A 455 -22.02 4.87 7.98
CA SER A 455 -22.90 4.45 9.09
C SER A 455 -22.36 4.88 10.45
N GLY A 456 -21.04 5.04 10.59
CA GLY A 456 -20.40 5.25 11.89
C GLY A 456 -20.44 4.01 12.77
N THR A 457 -20.65 2.83 12.17
CA THR A 457 -20.69 1.54 12.85
C THR A 457 -19.55 0.65 12.33
N MET A 458 -19.32 -0.50 12.96
CA MET A 458 -18.34 -1.50 12.47
C MET A 458 -18.65 -2.00 11.05
N LEU A 459 -19.89 -1.85 10.58
CA LEU A 459 -20.26 -2.24 9.22
C LEU A 459 -19.54 -1.41 8.15
N ASP A 460 -19.13 -0.18 8.48
CA ASP A 460 -18.30 0.62 7.55
C ASP A 460 -17.04 -0.14 7.17
N SER A 461 -16.44 -0.90 8.09
CA SER A 461 -15.23 -1.69 7.80
C SER A 461 -15.52 -2.96 7.01
N LEU A 462 -16.65 -3.62 7.27
CA LEU A 462 -17.04 -4.88 6.61
C LEU A 462 -17.54 -4.67 5.19
N LEU A 463 -18.39 -3.66 5.00
CA LEU A 463 -19.26 -3.55 3.84
C LEU A 463 -18.86 -2.44 2.88
N THR A 464 -17.87 -1.61 3.19
CA THR A 464 -17.45 -0.56 2.25
C THR A 464 -16.96 -1.20 0.94
N LEU A 465 -17.78 -1.09 -0.10
CA LEU A 465 -17.49 -1.55 -1.46
C LEU A 465 -17.22 -0.33 -2.33
N ARG A 466 -16.01 -0.25 -2.89
CA ARG A 466 -15.61 0.89 -3.71
C ARG A 466 -16.57 1.17 -4.88
N PRO A 467 -17.03 0.20 -5.69
CA PRO A 467 -17.93 0.52 -6.81
C PRO A 467 -19.28 1.09 -6.35
N ALA A 468 -19.83 0.62 -5.22
CA ALA A 468 -21.03 1.23 -4.65
C ALA A 468 -20.74 2.67 -4.19
N ARG A 469 -19.61 2.90 -3.53
CA ARG A 469 -19.20 4.24 -3.10
C ARG A 469 -18.92 5.18 -4.26
N GLU A 470 -18.35 4.69 -5.36
CA GLU A 470 -17.97 5.54 -6.50
C GLU A 470 -19.15 5.76 -7.48
N TRP A 471 -19.89 4.71 -7.85
CA TRP A 471 -20.76 4.70 -9.05
C TRP A 471 -22.26 4.65 -8.77
N THR A 472 -22.73 4.62 -7.52
CA THR A 472 -24.19 4.69 -7.29
C THR A 472 -24.71 6.05 -7.79
N PRO A 473 -25.57 6.11 -8.82
CA PRO A 473 -25.86 7.37 -9.54
C PRO A 473 -26.44 8.49 -8.67
N TRP A 474 -27.10 8.13 -7.57
CA TRP A 474 -27.85 9.04 -6.70
C TRP A 474 -27.11 9.44 -5.41
N VAL A 475 -26.04 8.71 -5.03
CA VAL A 475 -25.37 8.87 -3.72
C VAL A 475 -23.87 8.56 -3.75
N GLY A 476 -23.35 8.18 -4.91
CA GLY A 476 -21.95 7.87 -5.12
C GLY A 476 -21.09 9.12 -5.20
N ARG A 477 -19.80 8.97 -4.89
CA ARG A 477 -18.82 10.07 -4.88
C ARG A 477 -18.71 10.78 -6.22
N VAL A 478 -18.94 10.10 -7.35
CA VAL A 478 -18.97 10.75 -8.67
C VAL A 478 -20.06 11.82 -8.76
N ALA A 479 -21.23 11.59 -8.15
CA ALA A 479 -22.31 12.58 -8.10
C ALA A 479 -22.02 13.74 -7.13
N GLU A 480 -21.11 13.55 -6.17
CA GLU A 480 -20.65 14.59 -5.23
C GLU A 480 -19.52 15.46 -5.81
N MET A 481 -19.11 15.22 -7.05
CA MET A 481 -18.07 16.00 -7.70
C MET A 481 -18.60 17.39 -8.09
N PRO A 482 -17.86 18.48 -7.82
CA PRO A 482 -18.35 19.84 -8.04
C PRO A 482 -18.44 20.21 -9.52
N THR A 483 -17.71 19.51 -10.41
CA THR A 483 -17.72 19.79 -11.85
C THR A 483 -17.82 18.50 -12.68
N ALA A 484 -18.29 18.63 -13.93
CA ALA A 484 -18.34 17.52 -14.88
C ALA A 484 -16.94 16.92 -15.16
N THR A 485 -15.91 17.77 -15.27
CA THR A 485 -14.52 17.31 -15.44
C THR A 485 -14.07 16.48 -14.24
N SER A 486 -14.42 16.90 -13.02
CA SER A 486 -14.12 16.16 -11.80
C SER A 486 -14.82 14.80 -11.75
N ALA A 487 -16.09 14.74 -12.19
CA ALA A 487 -16.86 13.52 -12.31
C ALA A 487 -16.25 12.54 -13.32
N VAL A 488 -15.84 13.02 -14.49
CA VAL A 488 -15.14 12.22 -15.50
C VAL A 488 -13.79 11.73 -14.98
N GLY A 489 -12.98 12.64 -14.42
CA GLY A 489 -11.67 12.32 -13.84
C GLY A 489 -11.77 11.24 -12.78
N ARG A 490 -12.76 11.33 -11.89
CA ARG A 490 -13.02 10.31 -10.87
C ARG A 490 -13.58 9.00 -11.44
N THR A 491 -14.39 9.04 -12.48
CA THR A 491 -14.88 7.81 -13.14
C THR A 491 -13.75 7.03 -13.79
N VAL A 492 -12.75 7.72 -14.34
CA VAL A 492 -11.60 7.09 -15.00
C VAL A 492 -10.52 6.70 -14.00
N LEU A 493 -10.09 7.65 -13.14
CA LEU A 493 -8.95 7.52 -12.22
C LEU A 493 -9.36 7.07 -10.80
N GLY A 494 -10.66 6.95 -10.55
CA GLY A 494 -11.20 6.47 -9.28
C GLY A 494 -10.88 7.41 -8.13
N GLY A 495 -10.64 6.83 -6.95
CA GLY A 495 -10.32 7.58 -5.74
C GLY A 495 -8.99 8.33 -5.78
N ALA A 496 -8.19 8.23 -6.84
CA ALA A 496 -7.01 9.08 -7.00
C ALA A 496 -7.36 10.51 -7.44
N PHE A 497 -8.61 10.76 -7.82
CA PHE A 497 -9.10 12.09 -8.15
C PHE A 497 -10.13 12.49 -7.08
N GLN A 498 -9.79 13.51 -6.28
CA GLN A 498 -10.60 13.94 -5.14
C GLN A 498 -10.87 15.44 -5.23
N PRO A 499 -12.08 15.90 -4.89
CA PRO A 499 -12.36 17.31 -4.77
C PRO A 499 -11.79 17.83 -3.47
N VAL A 500 -11.16 18.99 -3.53
CA VAL A 500 -10.72 19.78 -2.38
C VAL A 500 -11.55 21.06 -2.31
N SER A 501 -11.93 21.47 -1.12
CA SER A 501 -12.49 22.80 -0.92
C SER A 501 -12.04 23.38 0.41
N ARG A 502 -11.93 24.70 0.45
CA ARG A 502 -11.59 25.47 1.65
C ARG A 502 -12.57 25.17 2.77
N ILE A 503 -13.87 25.06 2.47
CA ILE A 503 -14.92 24.71 3.46
C ILE A 503 -14.65 23.33 4.07
N ARG A 504 -14.34 22.32 3.25
CA ARG A 504 -14.00 20.98 3.76
C ARG A 504 -12.70 21.00 4.55
N GLY A 505 -11.72 21.76 4.12
CA GLY A 505 -10.48 22.02 4.84
C GLY A 505 -10.71 22.60 6.23
N LEU A 506 -11.50 23.68 6.31
CA LEU A 506 -11.90 24.32 7.56
C LEU A 506 -12.70 23.37 8.47
N ALA A 507 -13.59 22.57 7.91
CA ALA A 507 -14.35 21.58 8.68
C ALA A 507 -13.45 20.49 9.26
N ALA A 508 -12.53 19.93 8.47
CA ALA A 508 -11.55 18.95 8.93
C ALA A 508 -10.63 19.55 10.00
N GLU A 509 -10.15 20.77 9.77
CA GLU A 509 -9.30 21.49 10.71
C GLU A 509 -10.01 21.81 12.01
N SER A 510 -11.30 22.14 11.96
CA SER A 510 -12.14 22.30 13.15
C SER A 510 -12.22 21.04 14.00
N VAL A 511 -12.39 19.87 13.38
CA VAL A 511 -12.40 18.58 14.10
C VAL A 511 -11.04 18.33 14.74
N ARG A 512 -9.95 18.48 13.97
CA ARG A 512 -8.57 18.25 14.45
C ARG A 512 -8.22 19.15 15.63
N LEU A 513 -8.48 20.46 15.51
CA LEU A 513 -8.19 21.41 16.58
C LEU A 513 -9.04 21.11 17.81
N ARG A 514 -10.30 20.71 17.65
CA ARG A 514 -11.15 20.30 18.78
C ARG A 514 -10.58 19.08 19.51
N GLU A 515 -10.20 18.04 18.78
CA GLU A 515 -9.59 16.84 19.35
C GLU A 515 -8.29 17.18 20.08
N ARG A 516 -7.41 17.98 19.45
CA ARG A 516 -6.16 18.44 20.07
C ARG A 516 -6.41 19.20 21.37
N LEU A 517 -7.41 20.08 21.41
CA LEU A 517 -7.78 20.82 22.64
C LEU A 517 -8.25 19.88 23.76
N VAL A 518 -9.00 18.82 23.43
CA VAL A 518 -9.43 17.80 24.40
C VAL A 518 -8.22 17.04 24.94
N THR A 519 -7.33 16.56 24.06
CA THR A 519 -6.12 15.83 24.44
C THR A 519 -5.19 16.68 25.30
N LEU A 520 -4.91 17.92 24.88
CA LEU A 520 -4.06 18.84 25.65
C LEU A 520 -4.65 19.11 27.04
N ARG A 521 -5.97 19.30 27.15
CA ARG A 521 -6.64 19.49 28.45
C ARG A 521 -6.44 18.28 29.37
N GLN A 522 -6.59 17.06 28.85
CA GLN A 522 -6.36 15.83 29.61
C GLN A 522 -4.90 15.71 30.06
N GLN A 523 -3.95 16.02 29.17
CA GLN A 523 -2.51 15.98 29.47
C GLN A 523 -2.11 17.03 30.52
N ILE A 524 -2.62 18.27 30.43
CA ILE A 524 -2.40 19.33 31.44
C ILE A 524 -2.90 18.86 32.81
N ASN A 525 -4.09 18.28 32.87
CA ASN A 525 -4.64 17.78 34.12
C ASN A 525 -3.79 16.65 34.72
N ARG A 526 -3.30 15.72 33.89
CA ARG A 526 -2.41 14.65 34.33
C ARG A 526 -1.07 15.19 34.84
N ALA A 527 -0.45 16.12 34.12
CA ALA A 527 0.80 16.76 34.54
C ALA A 527 0.66 17.44 35.90
N ARG A 528 -0.46 18.17 36.11
CA ARG A 528 -0.79 18.78 37.41
C ARG A 528 -1.01 17.75 38.52
N GLN A 529 -1.66 16.62 38.22
CA GLN A 529 -1.88 15.54 39.19
C GLN A 529 -0.57 14.92 39.69
N VAL A 530 0.45 14.85 38.83
CA VAL A 530 1.79 14.36 39.19
C VAL A 530 2.75 15.48 39.62
N ASN A 531 2.24 16.70 39.81
CA ASN A 531 2.98 17.90 40.21
C ASN A 531 4.12 18.30 39.23
N ASP A 532 4.03 17.93 37.95
CA ASP A 532 4.94 18.37 36.90
C ASP A 532 4.44 19.69 36.28
N MET A 533 4.71 20.79 36.99
CA MET A 533 4.22 22.12 36.61
C MET A 533 4.90 22.64 35.33
N SER A 534 6.16 22.29 35.08
CA SER A 534 6.89 22.66 33.87
C SER A 534 6.23 22.08 32.62
N LEU A 535 5.89 20.78 32.65
CA LEU A 535 5.16 20.15 31.56
C LEU A 535 3.76 20.74 31.41
N ALA A 536 3.06 21.00 32.52
CA ALA A 536 1.72 21.60 32.49
C ALA A 536 1.72 22.97 31.80
N ASP A 537 2.71 23.82 32.07
CA ASP A 537 2.84 25.15 31.46
C ASP A 537 3.19 25.06 29.97
N SER A 538 4.09 24.16 29.58
CA SER A 538 4.39 23.89 28.15
C SER A 538 3.15 23.43 27.39
N LEU A 539 2.38 22.49 27.94
CA LEU A 539 1.13 22.01 27.34
C LEU A 539 0.06 23.12 27.28
N LEU A 540 0.00 24.00 28.28
CA LEU A 540 -0.89 25.16 28.28
C LEU A 540 -0.54 26.15 27.15
N GLN A 541 0.75 26.41 26.91
CA GLN A 541 1.18 27.23 25.77
C GLN A 541 0.76 26.62 24.43
N GLN A 542 0.89 25.30 24.27
CA GLN A 542 0.40 24.59 23.07
C GLN A 542 -1.12 24.70 22.92
N TRP A 543 -1.86 24.64 24.03
CA TRP A 543 -3.31 24.80 24.03
C TRP A 543 -3.71 26.21 23.58
N VAL A 544 -3.07 27.25 24.11
CA VAL A 544 -3.27 28.65 23.71
C VAL A 544 -2.98 28.85 22.22
N ALA A 545 -1.86 28.29 21.72
CA ALA A 545 -1.51 28.34 20.30
C ALA A 545 -2.58 27.66 19.41
N THR A 546 -3.12 26.52 19.87
CA THR A 546 -4.19 25.78 19.17
C THR A 546 -5.48 26.61 19.08
N VAL A 547 -5.88 27.26 20.18
CA VAL A 547 -7.04 28.16 20.20
C VAL A 547 -6.81 29.40 19.31
N ALA A 548 -5.61 29.99 19.34
CA ALA A 548 -5.28 31.15 18.53
C ALA A 548 -5.35 30.84 17.03
N ARG A 549 -4.90 29.64 16.64
CA ARG A 549 -5.06 29.11 15.29
C ARG A 549 -6.54 28.93 14.91
N ALA A 550 -7.35 28.33 15.77
CA ALA A 550 -8.79 28.18 15.54
C ALA A 550 -9.47 29.53 15.28
N ARG A 551 -9.12 30.56 16.06
CA ARG A 551 -9.63 31.92 15.90
C ARG A 551 -9.17 32.58 14.60
N ARG A 552 -7.88 32.43 14.23
CA ARG A 552 -7.34 32.94 12.97
C ARG A 552 -8.08 32.37 11.76
N LEU A 553 -8.49 31.11 11.84
CA LEU A 553 -9.26 30.42 10.81
C LEU A 553 -10.77 30.69 10.88
N GLY A 554 -11.23 31.46 11.87
CA GLY A 554 -12.65 31.77 12.05
C GLY A 554 -13.51 30.58 12.48
N LEU A 555 -12.93 29.57 13.13
CA LEU A 555 -13.63 28.33 13.46
C LEU A 555 -14.46 28.48 14.75
N PRO A 556 -15.72 28.02 14.80
CA PRO A 556 -16.63 28.18 15.93
C PRO A 556 -16.36 27.15 17.06
N ILE A 557 -15.09 26.81 17.30
CA ILE A 557 -14.70 25.79 18.29
C ILE A 557 -14.15 26.39 19.60
N VAL A 558 -14.04 27.72 19.66
CA VAL A 558 -13.55 28.42 20.85
C VAL A 558 -14.74 28.90 21.67
N PRO A 559 -15.03 28.31 22.86
CA PRO A 559 -16.08 28.82 23.73
C PRO A 559 -15.84 30.30 24.05
N LYS A 560 -16.88 31.13 24.07
CA LYS A 560 -16.77 32.57 24.38
C LYS A 560 -16.00 32.85 25.68
N ALA A 561 -16.13 31.97 26.67
CA ALA A 561 -15.41 32.03 27.94
C ALA A 561 -13.88 31.97 27.78
N THR A 562 -13.39 31.20 26.82
CA THR A 562 -11.96 31.07 26.48
C THR A 562 -11.37 32.38 25.98
N GLY A 563 -12.18 33.23 25.33
CA GLY A 563 -11.74 34.54 24.86
C GLY A 563 -11.21 35.42 25.98
N ARG A 564 -11.76 35.32 27.20
CA ARG A 564 -11.28 36.06 28.37
C ARG A 564 -9.93 35.53 28.86
N MET A 565 -9.79 34.20 28.96
CA MET A 565 -8.52 33.57 29.37
C MET A 565 -7.37 33.91 28.42
N MET A 566 -7.65 34.03 27.12
CA MET A 566 -6.65 34.45 26.13
C MET A 566 -6.24 35.92 26.25
N GLN A 567 -7.18 36.80 26.58
CA GLN A 567 -6.86 38.21 26.90
C GLN A 567 -5.97 38.29 28.14
N THR A 568 -6.25 37.48 29.16
CA THR A 568 -5.39 37.37 30.35
C THR A 568 -4.00 36.82 30.01
N ALA A 569 -3.89 35.95 29.01
CA ALA A 569 -2.63 35.40 28.51
C ALA A 569 -1.90 36.29 27.48
N GLY A 570 -2.36 37.54 27.26
CA GLY A 570 -1.72 38.49 26.36
C GLY A 570 -1.89 38.19 24.87
N VAL A 571 -2.83 37.32 24.48
CA VAL A 571 -3.09 37.02 23.07
C VAL A 571 -4.02 38.09 22.49
N PRO A 572 -3.57 38.88 21.48
CA PRO A 572 -4.38 39.95 20.93
C PRO A 572 -5.67 39.41 20.29
N ALA A 573 -6.75 40.18 20.42
CA ALA A 573 -8.04 39.85 19.82
C ALA A 573 -7.94 39.96 18.29
N GLY A 574 -7.52 38.89 17.61
CA GLY A 574 -7.48 38.87 16.15
C GLY A 574 -8.86 39.19 15.55
N ALA A 575 -8.86 40.01 14.49
CA ALA A 575 -10.04 40.37 13.70
C ALA A 575 -10.74 39.09 13.21
N ALA A 576 -12.06 39.04 13.37
CA ALA A 576 -12.85 37.92 12.90
C ALA A 576 -12.80 37.90 11.35
N ALA A 577 -12.28 36.81 10.78
CA ALA A 577 -12.19 36.64 9.32
C ALA A 577 -13.55 36.38 8.63
N PHE A 578 -14.65 36.36 9.40
CA PHE A 578 -16.00 36.20 8.89
C PHE A 578 -16.85 37.39 9.36
N GLY A 579 -16.95 38.40 8.49
CA GLY A 579 -18.02 39.38 8.51
C GLY A 579 -18.65 39.38 7.10
N GLY A 580 -19.95 39.05 7.02
CA GLY A 580 -20.72 39.00 5.77
C GLY A 580 -20.96 37.59 5.27
#